data_AF-A0A1M8A140-F1
#
_entry.id   AF-A0A1M8A140-F1
#
_cell.length_a   1.000
_cell.length_b   1.000
_cell.length_c   1.000
_cell.angle_alpha   90.00
_cell.angle_beta   90.00
_cell.angle_gamma   90.00
#
_symmetry.space_group_name_H-M   'P 1'
#
loop_
_entity.id
_entity.type
_entity.pdbx_description
1 polymer ?
#
loop_
_entity_poly.entity_id
_entity_poly.type
_entity_poly.pdbx_seq_one_letter_code
_entity_poly.pdbx_strand_id
1 'polypeptide(L)'
;MRDTAAERCRGEARPRRARPHEAPRLHMDDYYARAREFRAWLTARHQYLDELTSTEARRAFREFADAWNAGSLDDAYYTGTARGAHSRYRWAWARAAPCAAADVERGSERRAARAAAQAWLDEHAPRATGREALLAKKKERAASHRAMAERRQLDDDVADGLSEDALLGTDSSFAAALAERERAAARRAEARKEATYARDARLAARQRKEADTMAQLRQMAAKRYG
;
A
#
# COMPACT_ATOMS: atom_id res chain seq x y z
N MET A 1 -71.60 -0.19 -33.77
CA MET A 1 -70.27 0.17 -34.27
C MET A 1 -69.42 0.48 -33.05
N ARG A 2 -68.25 -0.16 -32.89
CA ARG A 2 -67.45 -0.07 -31.66
C ARG A 2 -66.63 1.22 -31.70
N ASP A 3 -66.94 2.15 -30.80
CA ASP A 3 -66.18 3.38 -30.59
C ASP A 3 -64.74 3.07 -30.19
N THR A 4 -63.79 3.38 -31.08
CA THR A 4 -62.35 3.38 -30.79
C THR A 4 -62.00 4.66 -30.04
N ALA A 5 -62.35 4.71 -28.75
CA ALA A 5 -61.93 5.76 -27.82
C ALA A 5 -60.72 5.30 -26.95
N ALA A 6 -59.85 4.49 -27.55
CA ALA A 6 -58.65 3.90 -26.91
C ALA A 6 -57.35 4.62 -27.31
N GLU A 7 -57.42 5.92 -27.63
CA GLU A 7 -56.26 6.79 -27.84
C GLU A 7 -56.00 7.73 -26.65
N ARG A 8 -56.44 7.32 -25.46
CA ARG A 8 -56.13 8.03 -24.22
C ARG A 8 -54.72 7.68 -23.74
N CYS A 9 -53.94 8.75 -23.53
CA CYS A 9 -52.78 8.81 -22.64
C CYS A 9 -51.45 8.25 -23.20
N ARG A 10 -50.91 8.94 -24.21
CA ARG A 10 -49.45 9.10 -24.32
C ARG A 10 -48.97 9.91 -23.11
N GLY A 11 -48.50 9.18 -22.09
CA GLY A 11 -47.58 9.60 -21.03
C GLY A 11 -47.88 10.94 -20.35
N GLU A 12 -48.62 10.92 -19.24
CA GLU A 12 -48.47 11.94 -18.22
C GLU A 12 -46.99 11.98 -17.79
N ALA A 13 -46.29 13.05 -18.14
CA ALA A 13 -44.96 13.30 -17.63
C ALA A 13 -45.06 13.41 -16.11
N ARG A 14 -44.55 12.40 -15.41
CA ARG A 14 -44.42 12.36 -13.95
C ARG A 14 -43.93 13.73 -13.46
N PRO A 15 -44.59 14.38 -12.48
CA PRO A 15 -44.20 15.72 -12.06
C PRO A 15 -42.71 15.71 -11.70
N ARG A 16 -41.95 16.67 -12.25
CA ARG A 16 -40.54 16.85 -11.93
C ARG A 16 -40.45 17.10 -10.44
N ARG A 17 -40.14 16.06 -9.65
CA ARG A 17 -39.95 16.18 -8.21
C ARG A 17 -38.83 17.18 -8.00
N ALA A 18 -39.07 18.18 -7.15
CA ALA A 18 -38.00 19.08 -6.72
C ALA A 18 -36.89 18.23 -6.07
N ARG A 19 -35.64 18.52 -6.40
CA ARG A 19 -34.48 17.77 -5.89
C ARG A 19 -34.47 17.85 -4.36
N PRO A 20 -34.38 16.71 -3.66
CA PRO A 20 -34.14 16.71 -2.23
C PRO A 20 -32.83 17.44 -1.89
N HIS A 21 -32.81 18.18 -0.78
CA HIS A 21 -31.60 18.76 -0.18
C HIS A 21 -30.81 19.82 -0.98
N GLU A 22 -31.45 20.56 -1.90
CA GLU A 22 -30.80 21.66 -2.67
C GLU A 22 -29.48 21.22 -3.34
N ALA A 23 -29.41 19.95 -3.75
CA ALA A 23 -28.17 19.39 -4.27
C ALA A 23 -27.71 20.13 -5.55
N PRO A 24 -26.39 20.36 -5.73
CA PRO A 24 -25.86 20.95 -6.96
C PRO A 24 -26.23 20.07 -8.16
N ARG A 25 -26.43 20.72 -9.31
CA ARG A 25 -26.65 19.99 -10.56
C ARG A 25 -25.35 19.28 -10.91
N LEU A 26 -25.43 17.99 -11.20
CA LEU A 26 -24.24 17.24 -11.61
C LEU A 26 -24.03 17.40 -13.10
N HIS A 27 -22.77 17.62 -13.47
CA HIS A 27 -22.29 17.59 -14.84
C HIS A 27 -21.18 16.55 -15.01
N MET A 28 -20.68 16.38 -16.25
CA MET A 28 -19.63 15.41 -16.59
C MET A 28 -18.33 15.59 -15.80
N ASP A 29 -18.02 16.83 -15.43
CA ASP A 29 -16.81 17.17 -14.70
C ASP A 29 -16.85 16.66 -13.24
N ASP A 30 -18.04 16.41 -12.69
CA ASP A 30 -18.25 15.91 -11.33
C ASP A 30 -18.04 14.40 -11.19
N TYR A 31 -17.60 13.73 -12.27
CA TYR A 31 -17.38 12.28 -12.32
C TYR A 31 -16.53 11.76 -11.16
N TYR A 32 -15.45 12.47 -10.82
CA TYR A 32 -14.55 12.07 -9.74
C TYR A 32 -15.02 12.55 -8.37
N ALA A 33 -15.67 13.72 -8.28
CA ALA A 33 -16.14 14.28 -7.02
C ALA A 33 -17.29 13.46 -6.40
N ARG A 34 -18.16 12.88 -7.25
CA ARG A 34 -19.31 12.06 -6.84
C ARG A 34 -19.19 10.58 -7.20
N ALA A 35 -17.94 10.11 -7.35
CA ALA A 35 -17.65 8.72 -7.70
C ALA A 35 -18.16 7.70 -6.67
N ARG A 36 -18.34 8.10 -5.41
CA ARG A 36 -18.77 7.19 -4.33
C ARG A 36 -20.25 6.85 -4.44
N GLU A 37 -21.05 7.87 -4.71
CA GLU A 37 -22.48 7.83 -4.95
C GLU A 37 -22.76 7.13 -6.29
N PHE A 38 -21.96 7.45 -7.32
CA PHE A 38 -22.04 6.77 -8.61
C PHE A 38 -21.75 5.26 -8.49
N ARG A 39 -20.74 4.86 -7.70
CA ARG A 39 -20.48 3.43 -7.43
C ARG A 39 -21.66 2.76 -6.72
N ALA A 40 -22.27 3.43 -5.75
CA ALA A 40 -23.46 2.90 -5.08
C ALA A 40 -24.64 2.72 -6.05
N TRP A 41 -24.77 3.62 -7.02
CA TRP A 41 -25.81 3.55 -8.04
C TRP A 41 -25.55 2.41 -9.04
N LEU A 42 -24.29 2.21 -9.44
CA LEU A 42 -23.90 1.08 -10.28
C LEU A 42 -24.14 -0.26 -9.58
N THR A 43 -23.81 -0.37 -8.29
CA THR A 43 -24.07 -1.60 -7.52
C THR A 43 -25.55 -1.93 -7.42
N ALA A 44 -26.42 -0.92 -7.31
CA ALA A 44 -27.88 -1.11 -7.33
C ALA A 44 -28.39 -1.63 -8.69
N ARG A 45 -27.65 -1.36 -9.77
CA ARG A 45 -27.93 -1.87 -11.13
C ARG A 45 -27.16 -3.16 -11.47
N HIS A 46 -26.50 -3.76 -10.48
CA HIS A 46 -25.62 -4.94 -10.63
C HIS A 46 -24.47 -4.77 -11.63
N GLN A 47 -24.10 -3.54 -11.95
CA GLN A 47 -22.94 -3.21 -12.79
C GLN A 47 -21.79 -2.77 -11.90
N TYR A 48 -20.57 -3.08 -12.30
CA TYR A 48 -19.37 -2.75 -11.54
C TYR A 48 -18.39 -2.04 -12.44
N LEU A 49 -17.66 -1.07 -11.88
CA LEU A 49 -16.80 -0.20 -12.66
C LEU A 49 -15.63 -0.98 -13.30
N ASP A 50 -15.19 -2.10 -12.71
CA ASP A 50 -14.18 -2.99 -13.31
C ASP A 50 -14.66 -3.70 -14.59
N GLU A 51 -15.98 -3.89 -14.74
CA GLU A 51 -16.56 -4.54 -15.93
C GLU A 51 -16.88 -3.53 -17.04
N LEU A 52 -16.80 -2.22 -16.74
CA LEU A 52 -17.15 -1.15 -17.67
C LEU A 52 -15.89 -0.52 -18.27
N THR A 53 -15.92 -0.33 -19.59
CA THR A 53 -14.92 0.49 -20.27
C THR A 53 -15.08 1.98 -19.88
N SER A 54 -14.03 2.77 -20.08
CA SER A 54 -14.04 4.21 -19.75
C SER A 54 -15.17 4.98 -20.45
N THR A 55 -15.54 4.59 -21.68
CA THR A 55 -16.64 5.19 -22.44
C THR A 55 -18.01 4.79 -21.88
N GLU A 56 -18.18 3.53 -21.49
CA GLU A 56 -19.43 3.03 -20.88
C GLU A 56 -19.65 3.59 -19.48
N ALA A 57 -18.58 3.73 -18.68
CA ALA A 57 -18.64 4.37 -17.37
C ALA A 57 -19.11 5.83 -17.49
N ARG A 58 -18.62 6.56 -18.49
CA ARG A 58 -19.07 7.94 -18.78
C ARG A 58 -20.51 7.99 -19.27
N ARG A 59 -20.96 7.03 -20.08
CA ARG A 59 -22.37 6.92 -20.49
C ARG A 59 -23.28 6.66 -19.30
N ALA A 60 -22.92 5.70 -18.45
CA ALA A 60 -23.65 5.40 -17.22
C ALA A 60 -23.67 6.60 -16.26
N PHE A 61 -22.61 7.40 -16.22
CA PHE A 61 -22.57 8.62 -15.44
C PHE A 61 -23.51 9.72 -15.97
N ARG A 62 -23.75 9.79 -17.29
CA ARG A 62 -24.77 10.70 -17.86
C ARG A 62 -26.16 10.32 -17.37
N GLU A 63 -26.50 9.04 -17.45
CA GLU A 63 -27.78 8.53 -16.95
C GLU A 63 -27.95 8.79 -15.45
N PHE A 64 -26.88 8.63 -14.68
CA PHE A 64 -26.86 8.97 -13.26
C PHE A 64 -27.07 10.47 -13.01
N ALA A 65 -26.37 11.33 -13.75
CA ALA A 65 -26.50 12.78 -13.63
C ALA A 65 -27.92 13.23 -13.99
N ASP A 66 -28.54 12.64 -15.02
CA ASP A 66 -29.92 12.91 -15.40
C ASP A 66 -30.90 12.48 -14.31
N ALA A 67 -30.73 11.28 -13.74
CA ALA A 67 -31.53 10.80 -12.62
C ALA A 67 -31.36 11.68 -11.36
N TRP A 68 -30.12 12.11 -11.08
CA TRP A 68 -29.78 12.99 -9.97
C TRP A 68 -30.44 14.36 -10.12
N ASN A 69 -30.31 14.94 -11.31
CA ASN A 69 -30.89 16.23 -11.66
C ASN A 69 -32.42 16.17 -11.68
N ALA A 70 -33.01 15.01 -11.99
CA ALA A 70 -34.45 14.76 -11.91
C ALA A 70 -34.98 14.53 -10.48
N GLY A 71 -34.10 14.40 -9.47
CA GLY A 71 -34.54 14.15 -8.09
C GLY A 71 -35.12 12.76 -7.86
N SER A 72 -34.77 11.77 -8.69
CA SER A 72 -35.39 10.44 -8.67
C SER A 72 -34.64 9.41 -7.82
N LEU A 73 -33.45 9.75 -7.33
CA LEU A 73 -32.66 8.88 -6.44
C LEU A 73 -33.14 8.97 -4.99
N ASP A 74 -32.77 7.95 -4.21
CA ASP A 74 -33.01 7.91 -2.77
C ASP A 74 -32.19 8.98 -2.02
N ASP A 75 -32.66 9.43 -0.85
CA ASP A 75 -32.02 10.48 -0.05
C ASP A 75 -30.58 10.12 0.39
N ALA A 76 -30.29 8.81 0.53
CA ALA A 76 -28.96 8.31 0.85
C ALA A 76 -27.89 8.68 -0.20
N TYR A 77 -28.30 8.91 -1.46
CA TYR A 77 -27.40 9.35 -2.53
C TYR A 77 -27.05 10.84 -2.39
N TYR A 78 -28.00 11.68 -1.99
CA TYR A 78 -27.79 13.13 -1.83
C TYR A 78 -26.96 13.47 -0.59
N THR A 79 -27.11 12.69 0.47
CA THR A 79 -26.37 12.85 1.74
C THR A 79 -24.93 12.32 1.68
N GLY A 80 -24.53 11.60 0.62
CA GLY A 80 -23.21 10.99 0.50
C GLY A 80 -23.00 9.75 1.38
N THR A 81 -24.07 9.26 2.00
CA THR A 81 -24.08 8.07 2.86
C THR A 81 -23.99 6.78 2.02
N ALA A 82 -24.50 6.83 0.78
CA ALA A 82 -24.43 5.71 -0.15
C ALA A 82 -22.98 5.34 -0.50
N ARG A 83 -22.60 4.08 -0.24
CA ARG A 83 -21.28 3.52 -0.60
C ARG A 83 -21.44 2.23 -1.39
N GLY A 84 -20.95 2.21 -2.62
CA GLY A 84 -20.89 1.02 -3.47
C GLY A 84 -19.49 0.44 -3.57
N ALA A 85 -19.42 -0.87 -3.81
CA ALA A 85 -18.17 -1.55 -4.15
C ALA A 85 -17.70 -1.18 -5.58
N HIS A 86 -16.39 -1.06 -5.76
CA HIS A 86 -15.79 -0.77 -7.07
C HIS A 86 -15.76 -2.01 -7.99
N SER A 87 -15.63 -3.20 -7.37
CA SER A 87 -15.46 -4.50 -8.01
C SER A 87 -16.45 -5.51 -7.45
N ARG A 88 -16.88 -6.47 -8.28
CA ARG A 88 -17.55 -7.69 -7.79
C ARG A 88 -16.63 -8.50 -6.89
N TYR A 89 -15.34 -8.45 -7.17
CA TYR A 89 -14.35 -9.26 -6.48
C TYR A 89 -14.10 -8.72 -5.07
N ARG A 90 -14.42 -9.53 -4.08
CA ARG A 90 -14.09 -9.28 -2.67
C ARG A 90 -12.72 -9.86 -2.36
N TRP A 91 -11.75 -8.98 -2.14
CA TRP A 91 -10.38 -9.35 -1.78
C TRP A 91 -10.37 -10.10 -0.45
N ALA A 92 -9.47 -11.07 -0.29
CA ALA A 92 -9.42 -11.91 0.91
C ALA A 92 -9.29 -11.11 2.22
N TRP A 93 -8.53 -10.01 2.23
CA TRP A 93 -8.43 -9.10 3.39
C TRP A 93 -9.72 -8.32 3.66
N ALA A 94 -10.51 -8.02 2.62
CA ALA A 94 -11.83 -7.42 2.75
C ALA A 94 -12.92 -8.45 3.11
N ARG A 95 -12.69 -9.74 2.85
CA ARG A 95 -13.51 -10.85 3.39
C ARG A 95 -13.18 -11.16 4.84
N ALA A 96 -11.90 -11.05 5.18
CA ALA A 96 -11.35 -11.24 6.52
C ALA A 96 -11.45 -9.98 7.39
N ALA A 97 -12.19 -8.95 6.95
CA ALA A 97 -12.52 -7.83 7.81
C ALA A 97 -13.19 -8.40 9.07
N PRO A 98 -12.64 -8.16 10.28
CA PRO A 98 -13.23 -8.64 11.52
C PRO A 98 -14.58 -7.92 11.67
N CYS A 99 -15.64 -8.56 11.19
CA CYS A 99 -16.99 -8.00 11.21
C CYS A 99 -17.59 -8.03 12.62
N ALA A 100 -16.93 -8.68 13.57
CA ALA A 100 -17.33 -8.70 14.97
C ALA A 100 -16.31 -7.94 15.81
N ALA A 101 -16.79 -7.06 16.69
CA ALA A 101 -16.00 -6.47 17.77
C ALA A 101 -15.21 -7.55 18.54
N ALA A 102 -15.80 -8.75 18.69
CA ALA A 102 -15.16 -9.93 19.28
C ALA A 102 -13.83 -10.36 18.61
N ASP A 103 -13.67 -10.20 17.29
CA ASP A 103 -12.42 -10.56 16.60
C ASP A 103 -11.31 -9.54 16.85
N VAL A 104 -11.68 -8.26 17.00
CA VAL A 104 -10.79 -7.17 17.37
C VAL A 104 -10.34 -7.33 18.82
N GLU A 105 -11.26 -7.65 19.72
CA GLU A 105 -10.98 -7.94 21.14
C GLU A 105 -10.06 -9.16 21.27
N ARG A 106 -10.37 -10.30 20.64
CA ARG A 106 -9.48 -11.47 20.59
C ARG A 106 -8.11 -11.15 20.00
N GLY A 107 -8.05 -10.22 19.03
CA GLY A 107 -6.79 -9.71 18.48
C GLY A 107 -5.98 -8.91 19.50
N SER A 108 -6.65 -8.05 20.29
CA SER A 108 -6.03 -7.25 21.34
C SER A 108 -5.53 -8.13 22.49
N GLU A 109 -6.34 -9.11 22.90
CA GLU A 109 -6.02 -10.10 23.93
C GLU A 109 -4.81 -10.94 23.53
N ARG A 110 -4.75 -11.43 22.28
CA ARG A 110 -3.56 -12.15 21.78
C ARG A 110 -2.30 -11.29 21.79
N ARG A 111 -2.40 -9.99 21.50
CA ARG A 111 -1.27 -9.06 21.58
C ARG A 111 -0.86 -8.82 23.03
N ALA A 112 -1.82 -8.63 23.93
CA ALA A 112 -1.59 -8.46 25.36
C ALA A 112 -0.97 -9.72 25.99
N ALA A 113 -1.47 -10.91 25.66
CA ALA A 113 -0.92 -12.18 26.11
C ALA A 113 0.51 -12.41 25.61
N ARG A 114 0.81 -12.07 24.35
CA ARG A 114 2.18 -12.10 23.80
C ARG A 114 3.10 -11.10 24.52
N ALA A 115 2.62 -9.90 24.81
CA ALA A 115 3.37 -8.89 25.54
C ALA A 115 3.63 -9.32 27.01
N ALA A 116 2.63 -9.89 27.68
CA ALA A 116 2.74 -10.42 29.03
C ALA A 116 3.71 -11.61 29.09
N ALA A 117 3.62 -12.55 28.14
CA ALA A 117 4.59 -13.65 28.03
C ALA A 117 6.01 -13.13 27.77
N GLN A 118 6.17 -12.10 26.93
CA GLN A 118 7.46 -11.48 26.68
C GLN A 118 8.01 -10.75 27.91
N ALA A 119 7.16 -10.13 28.72
CA ALA A 119 7.53 -9.47 29.97
C ALA A 119 7.93 -10.49 31.05
N TRP A 120 7.17 -11.58 31.19
CA TRP A 120 7.51 -12.70 32.06
C TRP A 120 8.88 -13.30 31.69
N LEU A 121 9.12 -13.49 30.39
CA LEU A 121 10.42 -13.93 29.89
C LEU A 121 11.54 -12.90 30.13
N ASP A 122 11.24 -11.60 30.21
CA ASP A 122 12.24 -10.58 30.49
C ASP A 122 12.60 -10.53 31.98
N GLU A 123 11.63 -10.81 32.85
CA GLU A 123 11.79 -10.87 34.30
C GLU A 123 12.46 -12.17 34.78
N HIS A 124 12.11 -13.30 34.17
CA HIS A 124 12.61 -14.61 34.58
C HIS A 124 13.80 -15.13 33.75
N ALA A 125 14.10 -14.55 32.58
CA ALA A 125 15.33 -14.90 31.89
C ALA A 125 16.51 -14.20 32.57
N PRO A 126 17.54 -14.92 33.03
CA PRO A 126 18.78 -14.31 33.48
C PRO A 126 19.46 -13.65 32.28
N ARG A 127 19.11 -12.40 31.98
CA ARG A 127 19.72 -11.61 30.92
C ARG A 127 21.00 -10.98 31.47
N ALA A 128 22.05 -11.01 30.67
CA ALA A 128 23.25 -10.21 30.90
C ALA A 128 22.87 -8.71 30.85
N THR A 129 22.48 -8.12 31.98
CA THR A 129 21.99 -6.74 32.04
C THR A 129 23.09 -5.76 31.60
N GLY A 130 22.92 -5.08 30.46
CA GLY A 130 23.84 -4.02 30.00
C GLY A 130 23.93 -3.81 28.48
N ARG A 131 24.95 -3.05 28.06
CA ARG A 131 25.30 -2.76 26.65
C ARG A 131 25.54 -4.03 25.83
N GLU A 132 25.97 -5.11 26.47
CA GLU A 132 26.26 -6.39 25.83
C GLU A 132 24.99 -7.14 25.40
N ALA A 133 23.93 -7.17 26.22
CA ALA A 133 22.65 -7.76 25.80
C ALA A 133 21.98 -6.94 24.68
N LEU A 134 22.10 -5.61 24.68
CA LEU A 134 21.61 -4.78 23.57
C LEU A 134 22.36 -5.07 22.27
N LEU A 135 23.68 -5.28 22.35
CA LEU A 135 24.51 -5.67 21.21
C LEU A 135 24.20 -7.10 20.74
N ALA A 136 23.95 -8.03 21.65
CA ALA A 136 23.54 -9.40 21.32
C ALA A 136 22.17 -9.41 20.62
N LYS A 137 21.16 -8.72 21.16
CA LYS A 137 19.84 -8.57 20.53
C LYS A 137 19.90 -7.87 19.17
N LYS A 138 20.80 -6.89 19.01
CA LYS A 138 21.03 -6.23 17.71
C LYS A 138 21.70 -7.16 16.71
N LYS A 139 22.69 -7.96 17.15
CA LYS A 139 23.34 -8.99 16.32
C LYS A 139 22.35 -10.08 15.92
N GLU A 140 21.52 -10.55 16.84
CA GLU A 140 20.47 -11.53 16.59
C GLU A 140 19.46 -10.99 15.57
N ARG A 141 18.92 -9.79 15.79
CA ARG A 141 18.00 -9.16 14.82
C ARG A 141 18.66 -8.94 13.47
N ALA A 142 19.92 -8.51 13.44
CA ALA A 142 20.68 -8.36 12.20
C ALA A 142 20.93 -9.71 11.51
N ALA A 143 21.17 -10.78 12.27
CA ALA A 143 21.31 -12.14 11.77
C ALA A 143 19.97 -12.67 11.24
N SER A 144 18.84 -12.41 11.91
CA SER A 144 17.51 -12.77 11.41
C SER A 144 17.17 -12.03 10.12
N HIS A 145 17.47 -10.72 10.04
CA HIS A 145 17.29 -9.95 8.81
C HIS A 145 18.22 -10.45 7.70
N ARG A 146 19.47 -10.81 8.02
CA ARG A 146 20.41 -11.40 7.07
C ARG A 146 19.94 -12.78 6.58
N ALA A 147 19.50 -13.65 7.48
CA ALA A 147 18.96 -14.96 7.13
C ALA A 147 17.68 -14.87 6.30
N MET A 148 16.81 -13.88 6.55
CA MET A 148 15.65 -13.60 5.70
C MET A 148 16.06 -13.08 4.33
N ALA A 149 17.10 -12.24 4.26
CA ALA A 149 17.65 -11.77 2.99
C ALA A 149 18.33 -12.91 2.20
N GLU A 150 19.05 -13.81 2.87
CA GLU A 150 19.67 -14.99 2.27
C GLU A 150 18.61 -15.98 1.77
N ARG A 151 17.53 -16.20 2.52
CA ARG A 151 16.38 -17.01 2.04
C ARG A 151 15.73 -16.39 0.81
N ARG A 152 15.53 -15.08 0.81
CA ARG A 152 14.99 -14.36 -0.34
C ARG A 152 15.95 -14.41 -1.54
N GLN A 153 17.25 -14.29 -1.31
CA GLN A 153 18.27 -14.44 -2.36
C GLN A 153 18.25 -15.84 -2.94
N LEU A 154 18.14 -16.87 -2.11
CA LEU A 154 18.01 -18.25 -2.59
C LEU A 154 16.77 -18.45 -3.49
N ASP A 155 15.64 -17.83 -3.13
CA ASP A 155 14.42 -17.86 -3.94
C ASP A 155 14.58 -17.07 -5.26
N ASP A 156 15.28 -15.94 -5.24
CA ASP A 156 15.61 -15.13 -6.42
C ASP A 156 16.61 -15.87 -7.34
N ASP A 157 17.61 -16.57 -6.79
CA ASP A 157 18.63 -17.35 -7.53
C ASP A 157 18.01 -18.57 -8.24
N VAL A 158 16.94 -19.15 -7.69
CA VAL A 158 16.15 -20.21 -8.34
C VAL A 158 15.33 -19.66 -9.52
N ALA A 159 14.92 -18.40 -9.46
CA ALA A 159 14.22 -17.72 -10.56
C ALA A 159 15.19 -17.29 -11.68
N ASP A 160 16.43 -16.91 -11.35
CA ASP A 160 17.49 -16.53 -12.32
C ASP A 160 18.03 -17.74 -13.14
N GLY A 161 17.73 -18.98 -12.74
CA GLY A 161 18.12 -20.19 -13.47
C GLY A 161 17.24 -20.55 -14.69
N LEU A 162 16.12 -19.85 -14.88
CA LEU A 162 15.34 -19.93 -16.11
C LEU A 162 15.96 -18.98 -17.13
N SER A 163 16.48 -19.52 -18.24
CA SER A 163 17.06 -18.73 -19.33
C SER A 163 16.11 -17.57 -19.70
N GLU A 164 16.59 -16.32 -19.54
CA GLU A 164 15.79 -15.11 -19.81
C GLU A 164 15.21 -15.09 -21.24
N ASP A 165 15.86 -15.80 -22.17
CA ASP A 165 15.44 -15.98 -23.57
C ASP A 165 14.15 -16.81 -23.73
N ALA A 166 13.88 -17.75 -22.80
CA ALA A 166 12.64 -18.54 -22.78
C ALA A 166 11.49 -17.83 -22.03
N LEU A 167 11.80 -16.86 -21.17
CA LEU A 167 10.81 -16.13 -20.37
C LEU A 167 10.36 -14.84 -21.06
N LEU A 168 11.26 -14.16 -21.78
CA LEU A 168 11.04 -12.82 -22.35
C LEU A 168 11.39 -12.85 -23.84
N GLY A 169 10.39 -13.21 -24.64
CA GLY A 169 10.47 -13.39 -26.08
C GLY A 169 11.21 -12.27 -26.84
N THR A 170 11.88 -12.70 -27.90
CA THR A 170 12.91 -11.96 -28.63
C THR A 170 12.32 -10.82 -29.47
N ASP A 171 12.19 -9.63 -28.91
CA ASP A 171 11.91 -8.43 -29.69
C ASP A 171 12.79 -7.24 -29.29
N SER A 172 13.36 -6.58 -30.30
CA SER A 172 14.46 -5.59 -30.26
C SER A 172 14.27 -4.34 -29.37
N SER A 173 13.12 -4.16 -28.72
CA SER A 173 12.89 -3.14 -27.68
C SER A 173 13.48 -3.54 -26.30
N PHE A 174 13.72 -4.84 -26.09
CA PHE A 174 14.23 -5.39 -24.85
C PHE A 174 15.73 -5.13 -24.63
N ALA A 175 16.54 -5.18 -25.69
CA ALA A 175 17.98 -4.88 -25.60
C ALA A 175 18.24 -3.43 -25.15
N ALA A 176 17.41 -2.48 -25.61
CA ALA A 176 17.46 -1.09 -25.15
C ALA A 176 17.06 -0.96 -23.67
N ALA A 177 16.04 -1.71 -23.23
CA ALA A 177 15.61 -1.75 -21.83
C ALA A 177 16.66 -2.40 -20.91
N LEU A 178 17.38 -3.42 -21.39
CA LEU A 178 18.46 -4.06 -20.64
C LEU A 178 19.64 -3.11 -20.45
N ALA A 179 20.04 -2.39 -21.50
CA ALA A 179 21.08 -1.36 -21.41
C ALA A 179 20.68 -0.20 -20.46
N GLU A 180 19.40 0.17 -20.41
CA GLU A 180 18.90 1.14 -19.44
C GLU A 180 18.95 0.61 -17.99
N ARG A 181 18.56 -0.65 -17.80
CA ARG A 181 18.63 -1.35 -16.50
C ARG A 181 20.08 -1.49 -16.02
N GLU A 182 21.02 -1.82 -16.90
CA GLU A 182 22.45 -1.90 -16.59
C GLU A 182 23.03 -0.53 -16.21
N ARG A 183 22.69 0.54 -16.94
CA ARG A 183 23.08 1.91 -16.57
C ARG A 183 22.50 2.32 -15.22
N ALA A 184 21.25 1.94 -14.94
CA ALA A 184 20.64 2.18 -13.64
C ALA A 184 21.30 1.35 -12.52
N ALA A 185 21.71 0.11 -12.81
CA ALA A 185 22.45 -0.74 -11.88
C ALA A 185 23.86 -0.20 -11.62
N ALA A 186 24.57 0.27 -12.65
CA ALA A 186 25.88 0.90 -12.54
C ALA A 186 25.83 2.14 -11.64
N ARG A 187 24.86 3.04 -11.85
CA ARG A 187 24.63 4.22 -10.97
C ARG A 187 24.40 3.81 -9.51
N ARG A 188 23.62 2.75 -9.28
CA ARG A 188 23.38 2.22 -7.92
C ARG A 188 24.64 1.60 -7.31
N ALA A 189 25.47 0.94 -8.12
CA ALA A 189 26.72 0.34 -7.67
C ALA A 189 27.77 1.40 -7.32
N GLU A 190 27.89 2.46 -8.13
CA GLU A 190 28.74 3.63 -7.84
C GLU A 190 28.31 4.31 -6.54
N ALA A 191 27.01 4.59 -6.37
CA ALA A 191 26.48 5.16 -5.13
C ALA A 191 26.75 4.26 -3.90
N ARG A 192 26.69 2.93 -4.05
CA ARG A 192 27.08 1.98 -2.99
C ARG A 192 28.56 2.06 -2.67
N LYS A 193 29.44 2.15 -3.68
CA LYS A 193 30.89 2.29 -3.51
C LYS A 193 31.22 3.60 -2.80
N GLU A 194 30.64 4.71 -3.25
CA GLU A 194 30.79 6.03 -2.62
C GLU A 194 30.36 6.00 -1.14
N ALA A 195 29.23 5.37 -0.84
CA ALA A 195 28.77 5.20 0.53
C ALA A 195 29.74 4.36 1.39
N THR A 196 30.34 3.30 0.83
CA THR A 196 31.38 2.53 1.54
C THR A 196 32.66 3.33 1.75
N TYR A 197 33.15 4.04 0.73
CA TYR A 197 34.34 4.90 0.86
C TYR A 197 34.11 6.02 1.87
N ALA A 198 32.93 6.66 1.87
CA ALA A 198 32.57 7.68 2.84
C ALA A 198 32.52 7.12 4.28
N ARG A 199 32.02 5.89 4.47
CA ARG A 199 32.04 5.21 5.76
C ARG A 199 33.46 4.92 6.21
N ASP A 200 34.30 4.41 5.33
CA ASP A 200 35.67 4.00 5.65
C ASP A 200 36.55 5.23 5.93
N ALA A 201 36.34 6.35 5.21
CA ALA A 201 36.97 7.64 5.51
C ALA A 201 36.60 8.16 6.92
N ARG A 202 35.33 8.02 7.33
CA ARG A 202 34.88 8.39 8.68
C ARG A 202 35.53 7.51 9.77
N LEU A 203 35.70 6.21 9.49
CA LEU A 203 36.40 5.29 10.40
C LEU A 203 37.89 5.65 10.51
N ALA A 204 38.57 5.93 9.41
CA ALA A 204 39.98 6.33 9.41
C ALA A 204 40.20 7.65 10.17
N ALA A 205 39.32 8.64 10.00
CA ALA A 205 39.39 9.89 10.74
C ALA A 205 39.25 9.68 12.26
N ARG A 206 38.41 8.74 12.68
CA ARG A 206 38.27 8.35 14.09
C ARG A 206 39.52 7.64 14.60
N GLN A 207 40.07 6.70 13.84
CA GLN A 207 41.28 5.97 14.21
C GLN A 207 42.50 6.89 14.35
N ARG A 208 42.63 7.93 13.52
CA ARG A 208 43.70 8.94 13.67
C ARG A 208 43.61 9.66 15.01
N LYS A 209 42.42 10.14 15.36
CA LYS A 209 42.16 10.78 16.67
C LYS A 209 42.47 9.82 17.82
N GLU A 210 42.06 8.56 17.71
CA GLU A 210 42.37 7.53 18.71
C GLU A 210 43.88 7.27 18.80
N ALA A 211 44.60 7.20 17.67
CA ALA A 211 46.06 7.04 17.65
C ALA A 211 46.79 8.23 18.28
N ASP A 212 46.34 9.47 18.03
CA ASP A 212 46.90 10.68 18.64
C ASP A 212 46.70 10.66 20.17
N THR A 213 45.49 10.29 20.62
CA THR A 213 45.22 10.15 22.06
C THR A 213 46.06 9.04 22.70
N MET A 214 46.26 7.91 22.00
CA MET A 214 47.10 6.82 22.47
C MET A 214 48.58 7.20 22.51
N ALA A 215 49.06 8.00 21.55
CA ALA A 215 50.43 8.51 21.54
C ALA A 215 50.67 9.46 22.73
N GLN A 216 49.73 10.36 23.02
CA GLN A 216 49.80 11.23 24.20
C GLN A 216 49.81 10.43 25.51
N LEU A 217 48.93 9.43 25.63
CA LEU A 217 48.89 8.54 26.80
C LEU A 217 50.19 7.74 26.95
N ARG A 218 50.75 7.22 25.85
CA ARG A 218 52.04 6.49 25.86
C ARG A 218 53.19 7.39 26.31
N GLN A 219 53.23 8.65 25.86
CA GLN A 219 54.25 9.61 26.28
C GLN A 219 54.14 9.95 27.78
N MET A 220 52.92 10.12 28.30
CA MET A 220 52.71 10.33 29.74
C MET A 220 53.09 9.10 30.57
N ALA A 221 52.77 7.90 30.09
CA ALA A 221 53.15 6.66 30.75
C ALA A 221 54.68 6.46 30.78
N ALA A 222 55.37 6.70 29.67
CA ALA A 222 56.84 6.61 29.59
C ALA A 222 57.53 7.61 30.53
N LYS A 223 56.98 8.82 30.68
CA LYS A 223 57.51 9.83 31.62
C LYS A 223 57.28 9.49 33.10
N ARG A 224 56.26 8.66 33.40
CA ARG A 224 55.87 8.34 34.79
C ARG A 224 56.44 7.02 35.29
N TYR A 225 56.73 6.09 34.38
CA TYR A 225 57.17 4.73 34.71
C TYR A 225 58.49 4.33 34.03
N GLY A 226 59.14 5.25 33.32
CA GLY A 226 60.44 5.07 32.67
C GLY A 226 61.54 5.91 33.31
#